data_AF-A0A383E5S5-F1
#
_entry.id   AF-A0A383E5S5-F1
#
_cell.length_a   1.000
_cell.length_b   1.000
_cell.length_c   1.000
_cell.angle_alpha   90.00
_cell.angle_beta   90.00
_cell.angle_gamma   90.00
#
_symmetry.space_group_name_H-M   'P 1'
#
loop_
_entity.id
_entity.type
_entity.pdbx_description
1 polymer ?
#
loop_
_entity_poly.entity_id
_entity_poly.type
_entity_poly.pdbx_seq_one_letter_code
_entity_poly.pdbx_strand_id
1 'polypeptide(L)'
;IVPQGTLIERIRAAGAGIPAFYTPTGVGTSVAEGKEHRDFDGRTHLLEHALTADFALIRAQKADTRGNLQYIGTSRAFNPAMATAARTTIVEVDEIVGLGGIDSERVGTLSTYVDRIVQRETGDYLP
;
A
#
# COMPACT_ATOMS: atom_id res chain seq x y z
N ILE A 1 -16.82 6.44 -7.58
CA ILE A 1 -15.91 7.14 -6.64
C ILE A 1 -15.62 6.20 -5.48
N VAL A 2 -14.37 6.15 -4.97
CA VAL A 2 -14.02 5.40 -3.75
C VAL A 2 -13.36 6.38 -2.78
N PRO A 3 -13.87 6.53 -1.54
CA PRO A 3 -13.22 7.35 -0.51
C PRO A 3 -11.78 6.90 -0.27
N GLN A 4 -10.85 7.84 -0.09
CA GLN A 4 -9.42 7.53 0.05
C GLN A 4 -9.14 6.52 1.18
N GLY A 5 -9.74 6.69 2.36
CA GLY A 5 -9.58 5.75 3.47
C GLY A 5 -10.05 4.34 3.12
N THR A 6 -11.22 4.23 2.48
CA THR A 6 -11.74 2.96 1.98
C THR A 6 -10.84 2.33 0.92
N LEU A 7 -10.33 3.12 -0.04
CA LEU A 7 -9.45 2.62 -1.09
C LEU A 7 -8.20 1.95 -0.48
N ILE A 8 -7.55 2.61 0.48
CA ILE A 8 -6.34 2.09 1.09
C ILE A 8 -6.63 0.90 2.00
N GLU A 9 -7.74 0.93 2.73
CA GLU A 9 -8.10 -0.20 3.58
C GLU A 9 -8.46 -1.44 2.76
N ARG A 10 -9.06 -1.29 1.57
CA ARG A 10 -9.27 -2.40 0.63
C ARG A 10 -7.95 -3.02 0.15
N ILE A 11 -6.95 -2.19 -0.16
CA ILE A 11 -5.61 -2.65 -0.55
C ILE A 11 -4.92 -3.34 0.64
N ARG A 12 -4.93 -2.71 1.82
CA ARG A 12 -4.34 -3.27 3.04
C ARG A 12 -4.98 -4.61 3.43
N ALA A 13 -6.31 -4.71 3.32
CA ALA A 13 -7.07 -5.93 3.59
C ALA A 13 -6.63 -7.08 2.67
N ALA A 14 -6.42 -6.80 1.37
CA ALA A 14 -5.90 -7.78 0.42
C ALA A 14 -4.54 -8.33 0.87
N GLY A 15 -3.58 -7.45 1.19
CA GLY A 15 -2.26 -7.89 1.63
C GLY A 15 -2.24 -8.59 2.99
N ALA A 16 -3.29 -8.43 3.80
CA ALA A 16 -3.48 -9.14 5.07
C ALA A 16 -4.31 -10.44 4.93
N GLY A 17 -4.77 -10.80 3.73
CA GLY A 17 -5.64 -11.96 3.50
C GLY A 17 -7.06 -11.79 4.05
N ILE A 18 -7.52 -10.55 4.29
CA ILE A 18 -8.88 -10.24 4.75
C ILE A 18 -9.76 -10.02 3.51
N PRO A 19 -10.78 -10.86 3.25
CA PRO A 19 -11.54 -10.79 2.00
C PRO A 19 -12.48 -9.58 1.92
N ALA A 20 -12.99 -9.10 3.05
CA ALA A 20 -13.86 -7.93 3.14
C ALA A 20 -13.88 -7.36 4.57
N PHE A 21 -14.27 -6.09 4.70
CA PHE A 21 -14.43 -5.40 5.98
C PHE A 21 -15.61 -4.41 5.93
N TYR A 22 -16.08 -3.99 7.10
CA TYR A 22 -17.15 -3.00 7.22
C TYR A 22 -16.59 -1.62 7.58
N THR A 23 -17.11 -0.55 6.96
CA THR A 23 -16.74 0.84 7.25
C THR A 23 -17.95 1.77 7.18
N PRO A 24 -18.08 2.80 8.04
CA PRO A 24 -19.16 3.77 7.94
C PRO A 24 -18.96 4.77 6.79
N THR A 25 -17.77 4.79 6.18
CA THR A 25 -17.43 5.77 5.13
C THR A 25 -18.28 5.58 3.88
N GLY A 26 -19.09 6.58 3.54
CA GLY A 26 -19.92 6.60 2.33
C GLY A 26 -21.39 6.23 2.55
N VAL A 27 -21.79 5.87 3.78
CA VAL A 27 -23.21 5.65 4.14
C VAL A 27 -24.03 6.91 3.82
N GLY A 28 -25.19 6.73 3.22
CA GLY A 28 -26.09 7.83 2.83
C GLY A 28 -25.62 8.63 1.60
N THR A 29 -24.60 8.14 0.89
CA THR A 29 -24.10 8.74 -0.36
C THR A 29 -24.22 7.73 -1.51
N SER A 30 -23.99 8.17 -2.76
CA SER A 30 -23.97 7.28 -3.92
C SER A 30 -22.88 6.19 -3.85
N VAL A 31 -21.88 6.34 -2.99
CA VAL A 31 -20.86 5.29 -2.74
C VAL A 31 -21.48 4.02 -2.12
N ALA A 32 -22.63 4.14 -1.45
CA ALA A 32 -23.33 3.03 -0.80
C ALA A 32 -24.17 2.17 -1.75
N GLU A 33 -24.43 2.65 -2.96
CA GLU A 33 -25.30 1.96 -3.93
C GLU A 33 -24.78 0.56 -4.26
N GLY A 34 -25.65 -0.45 -4.10
CA GLY A 34 -25.34 -1.85 -4.38
C GLY A 34 -24.45 -2.57 -3.36
N LYS A 35 -24.09 -1.93 -2.23
CA LYS A 35 -23.29 -2.54 -1.16
C LYS A 35 -24.14 -3.11 -0.04
N GLU A 36 -23.66 -4.18 0.58
CA GLU A 36 -24.27 -4.72 1.80
C GLU A 36 -24.14 -3.70 2.95
N HIS A 37 -25.23 -3.51 3.67
CA HIS A 37 -25.29 -2.65 4.85
C HIS A 37 -25.41 -3.50 6.10
N ARG A 38 -24.70 -3.11 7.16
CA ARG A 38 -24.81 -3.76 8.46
C ARG A 38 -24.69 -2.76 9.59
N ASP A 39 -25.58 -2.90 10.57
CA ASP A 39 -25.53 -2.10 11.78
C ASP A 39 -24.62 -2.75 12.83
N PHE A 40 -23.75 -1.93 13.40
CA PHE A 40 -22.94 -2.27 14.57
C PHE A 40 -23.15 -1.14 15.59
N ASP A 41 -23.63 -1.49 16.79
CA ASP A 41 -23.85 -0.55 17.90
C ASP A 41 -24.64 0.71 17.52
N GLY A 42 -25.70 0.52 16.73
CA GLY A 42 -26.57 1.62 16.29
C GLY A 42 -26.00 2.51 15.19
N ARG A 43 -24.90 2.10 14.55
CA ARG A 43 -24.31 2.78 13.38
C ARG A 43 -24.26 1.86 12.17
N THR A 44 -24.76 2.35 11.04
CA THR A 44 -24.73 1.62 9.76
C THR A 44 -23.34 1.68 9.14
N HIS A 45 -22.92 0.56 8.55
CA HIS A 45 -21.64 0.39 7.86
C HIS A 45 -21.87 -0.28 6.50
N LEU A 46 -20.96 -0.06 5.56
CA LEU A 46 -20.93 -0.67 4.24
C LEU A 46 -19.89 -1.78 4.20
N LEU A 47 -20.23 -2.91 3.57
CA LEU A 47 -19.27 -3.96 3.23
C LEU A 47 -18.39 -3.49 2.06
N GLU A 48 -17.08 -3.61 2.23
CA GLU A 48 -16.07 -3.33 1.21
C GLU A 48 -15.18 -4.55 1.01
N HIS A 49 -14.96 -4.92 -0.26
CA HIS A 49 -14.12 -6.06 -0.61
C HIS A 49 -12.66 -5.66 -0.79
N ALA A 50 -11.75 -6.56 -0.44
CA ALA A 50 -10.32 -6.41 -0.68
C ALA A 50 -10.00 -6.06 -2.14
N LEU A 51 -8.92 -5.31 -2.35
CA LEU A 51 -8.44 -4.90 -3.67
C LEU A 51 -7.02 -5.43 -3.90
N THR A 52 -6.90 -6.46 -4.71
CA THR A 52 -5.64 -7.05 -5.15
C THR A 52 -5.18 -6.45 -6.47
N ALA A 53 -3.89 -6.61 -6.80
CA ALA A 53 -3.35 -6.27 -8.11
C ALA A 53 -2.38 -7.35 -8.62
N ASP A 54 -2.21 -7.45 -9.94
CA ASP A 54 -1.12 -8.25 -10.51
C ASP A 54 0.24 -7.59 -10.27
N PHE A 55 0.29 -6.26 -10.38
CA PHE A 55 1.50 -5.48 -10.24
C PHE A 55 1.30 -4.29 -9.30
N ALA A 56 2.30 -4.03 -8.46
CA ALA A 56 2.46 -2.77 -7.73
C ALA A 56 3.71 -2.06 -8.25
N LEU A 57 3.53 -0.84 -8.75
CA LEU A 57 4.61 0.06 -9.09
C LEU A 57 4.69 1.09 -7.96
N ILE A 58 5.76 1.04 -7.17
CA ILE A 58 5.93 1.84 -5.97
C ILE A 58 7.26 2.58 -5.98
N ARG A 59 7.40 3.55 -5.09
CA ARG A 59 8.63 4.35 -4.94
C ARG A 59 9.07 4.41 -3.48
N ALA A 60 10.37 4.27 -3.26
CA ALA A 60 11.00 4.43 -1.95
C ALA A 60 12.27 5.27 -2.07
N GLN A 61 12.79 5.75 -0.94
CA GLN A 61 14.05 6.50 -0.93
C GLN A 61 15.23 5.54 -1.09
N LYS A 62 15.27 4.48 -0.27
CA LYS A 62 16.36 3.49 -0.27
C LYS A 62 15.81 2.08 -0.33
N ALA A 63 16.55 1.20 -1.00
CA ALA A 63 16.45 -0.23 -0.82
C ALA A 63 17.78 -0.79 -0.33
N ASP A 64 17.75 -1.74 0.59
CA ASP A 64 18.93 -2.57 0.83
C ASP A 64 19.04 -3.69 -0.22
N THR A 65 20.19 -4.35 -0.28
CA THR A 65 20.42 -5.49 -1.20
C THR A 65 19.49 -6.71 -0.99
N ARG A 66 18.71 -6.78 0.11
CA ARG A 66 17.64 -7.79 0.27
C ARG A 66 16.29 -7.31 -0.22
N GLY A 67 16.10 -6.00 -0.42
CA GLY A 67 14.84 -5.38 -0.81
C GLY A 67 14.05 -4.77 0.34
N ASN A 68 14.62 -4.61 1.53
CA ASN A 68 13.97 -3.81 2.56
C ASN A 68 13.96 -2.34 2.12
N LEU A 69 12.82 -1.67 2.30
CA LEU A 69 12.62 -0.31 1.81
C LEU A 69 12.55 0.71 2.94
N GLN A 70 13.22 1.84 2.75
CA GLN A 70 13.07 3.03 3.56
C GLN A 70 12.42 4.15 2.73
N TYR A 71 11.44 4.83 3.32
CA TYR A 71 10.73 5.96 2.72
C TYR A 71 11.13 7.28 3.40
N ILE A 72 10.86 8.42 2.74
CA ILE A 72 11.12 9.75 3.28
C ILE A 72 9.84 10.58 3.41
N GLY A 73 9.53 11.01 4.63
CA GLY A 73 8.38 11.87 4.90
C GLY A 73 7.07 11.30 4.35
N THR A 74 6.33 12.14 3.63
CA THR A 74 5.02 11.78 3.06
C THR A 74 5.10 10.89 1.82
N SER A 75 6.29 10.67 1.23
CA SER A 75 6.44 9.79 0.07
C SER A 75 6.12 8.33 0.38
N ARG A 76 6.14 7.95 1.66
CA ARG A 76 5.66 6.63 2.12
C ARG A 76 4.25 6.35 1.62
N ALA A 77 3.33 7.32 1.79
CA ALA A 77 1.94 7.28 1.37
C ALA A 77 1.32 5.85 1.37
N PHE A 78 0.96 5.35 0.20
CA PHE A 78 0.30 4.05 0.03
C PHE A 78 1.24 2.92 -0.38
N ASN A 79 2.52 3.22 -0.64
CA ASN A 79 3.49 2.27 -1.17
C ASN A 79 3.57 0.97 -0.34
N PRO A 80 3.60 1.00 1.01
CA PRO A 80 3.63 -0.24 1.79
C PRO A 80 2.37 -1.10 1.63
N ALA A 81 1.18 -0.49 1.57
CA ALA A 81 -0.06 -1.24 1.38
C ALA A 81 -0.14 -1.83 -0.03
N MET A 82 0.28 -1.08 -1.04
CA MET A 82 0.32 -1.56 -2.43
C MET A 82 1.29 -2.74 -2.59
N ALA A 83 2.46 -2.67 -1.95
CA ALA A 83 3.46 -3.74 -1.98
C ALA A 83 2.92 -5.09 -1.46
N THR A 84 2.09 -5.06 -0.42
CA THR A 84 1.55 -6.28 0.19
C THR A 84 0.36 -6.87 -0.58
N ALA A 85 -0.33 -6.05 -1.37
CA ALA A 85 -1.57 -6.41 -2.06
C ALA A 85 -1.36 -6.89 -3.51
N ALA A 86 -0.12 -6.88 -4.01
CA ALA A 86 0.20 -7.23 -5.38
C ALA A 86 0.93 -8.58 -5.48
N ARG A 87 0.72 -9.27 -6.60
CA ARG A 87 1.47 -10.49 -6.95
C ARG A 87 2.93 -10.21 -7.32
N THR A 88 3.20 -9.05 -7.91
CA THR A 88 4.55 -8.61 -8.23
C THR A 88 4.75 -7.13 -7.90
N THR A 89 5.70 -6.83 -7.01
CA THR A 89 6.05 -5.48 -6.60
C THR A 89 7.36 -5.06 -7.24
N ILE A 90 7.31 -3.95 -7.98
CA ILE A 90 8.45 -3.30 -8.59
C ILE A 90 8.62 -1.95 -7.90
N VAL A 91 9.78 -1.75 -7.28
CA VAL A 91 10.10 -0.50 -6.57
C VAL A 91 11.17 0.27 -7.32
N GLU A 92 10.90 1.55 -7.56
CA GLU A 92 11.95 2.51 -7.92
C GLU A 92 12.54 3.13 -6.64
N VAL A 93 13.87 3.24 -6.58
CA VAL A 93 14.59 3.85 -5.45
C VAL A 93 15.64 4.86 -5.89
N ASP A 94 15.92 5.83 -5.01
CA ASP A 94 17.00 6.79 -5.23
C ASP A 94 18.37 6.14 -5.01
N GLU A 95 18.48 5.28 -4.01
CA GLU A 95 19.74 4.64 -3.62
C GLU A 95 19.56 3.16 -3.26
N ILE A 96 20.45 2.30 -3.78
CA ILE A 96 20.62 0.94 -3.28
C ILE A 96 21.79 0.92 -2.31
N VAL A 97 21.57 0.45 -1.09
CA VAL A 97 22.58 0.40 -0.02
C VAL A 97 22.94 -1.04 0.38
N GLY A 98 24.12 -1.22 0.95
CA GLY A 98 24.53 -2.49 1.56
C GLY A 98 23.68 -2.86 2.78
N LEU A 99 23.80 -4.11 3.25
CA LEU A 99 23.16 -4.55 4.49
C LEU A 99 23.60 -3.68 5.67
N GLY A 100 22.66 -3.29 6.54
CA GLY A 100 22.90 -2.34 7.62
C GLY A 100 22.89 -0.86 7.18
N GLY A 101 22.80 -0.58 5.88
CA GLY A 101 22.60 0.78 5.35
C GLY A 101 21.21 1.35 5.59
N ILE A 102 20.26 0.50 6.00
CA ILE A 102 18.95 0.88 6.53
C ILE A 102 18.88 0.38 7.98
N ASP A 103 18.61 1.30 8.90
CA ASP A 103 18.28 0.98 10.29
C ASP A 103 17.02 0.10 10.32
N SER A 104 17.06 -1.02 11.04
CA SER A 104 15.96 -1.99 11.13
C SER A 104 14.65 -1.35 11.60
N GLU A 105 14.73 -0.36 12.51
CA GLU A 105 13.55 0.37 13.00
C GLU A 105 12.96 1.33 11.95
N ARG A 106 13.69 1.57 10.86
CA ARG A 106 13.29 2.47 9.77
C ARG A 106 12.87 1.73 8.50
N VAL A 107 12.78 0.39 8.54
CA VAL A 107 12.25 -0.40 7.43
C VAL A 107 10.74 -0.19 7.34
N GLY A 108 10.29 0.43 6.25
CA GLY A 108 8.87 0.71 6.01
C GLY A 108 8.14 -0.41 5.26
N THR A 109 8.86 -1.17 4.44
CA THR A 109 8.37 -2.38 3.75
C THR A 109 9.46 -3.43 3.80
N LEU A 110 9.08 -4.63 4.23
CA LEU A 110 9.98 -5.78 4.31
C LEU A 110 10.28 -6.31 2.90
N SER A 111 11.50 -6.80 2.73
CA SER A 111 11.99 -7.46 1.51
C SER A 111 11.07 -8.55 0.96
N THR A 112 10.33 -9.24 1.83
CA THR A 112 9.35 -10.27 1.43
C THR A 112 8.26 -9.77 0.48
N TYR A 113 7.98 -8.46 0.46
CA TYR A 113 6.96 -7.85 -0.40
C TYR A 113 7.55 -7.14 -1.64
N VAL A 114 8.82 -7.36 -1.94
CA VAL A 114 9.54 -6.68 -3.03
C VAL A 114 10.16 -7.71 -3.96
N ASP A 115 9.75 -7.71 -5.22
CA ASP A 115 10.24 -8.66 -6.23
C ASP A 115 11.37 -8.07 -7.07
N ARG A 116 11.30 -6.78 -7.39
CA ARG A 116 12.24 -6.10 -8.29
C ARG A 116 12.55 -4.70 -7.80
N ILE A 117 13.83 -4.34 -7.83
CA ILE A 117 14.32 -3.01 -7.45
C ILE A 117 14.94 -2.38 -8.69
N VAL A 118 14.53 -1.14 -8.99
CA VAL A 118 15.10 -0.31 -10.05
C VAL A 118 15.70 0.92 -9.39
N GLN A 119 16.99 1.14 -9.57
CA GLN A 119 17.61 2.38 -9.12
C GLN A 119 17.42 3.45 -10.19
N ARG A 120 16.99 4.64 -9.76
CA ARG A 120 16.85 5.82 -10.62
C ARG A 120 18.21 6.26 -11.17
N GLU A 121 18.23 6.68 -12.44
CA GLU A 121 19.44 7.24 -13.04
C GLU A 121 19.76 8.62 -12.45
N THR A 122 21.06 8.91 -12.30
CA THR A 122 21.51 10.20 -11.78
C THR A 122 21.15 11.32 -12.75
N GLY A 123 20.37 12.30 -12.30
CA GLY A 123 19.98 13.46 -13.12
C GLY A 123 18.62 13.34 -13.80
N ASP A 124 17.89 12.24 -13.61
CA ASP A 124 16.47 12.22 -13.95
C ASP A 124 15.74 13.26 -13.10
N TYR A 125 14.85 14.06 -13.69
CA TYR A 125 14.17 15.19 -13.03
C TYR A 125 12.71 14.89 -12.68
N LEU A 126 12.15 13.78 -13.16
CA LEU A 126 10.77 13.41 -12.90
C LEU A 126 10.66 12.77 -11.50
N PRO A 127 9.79 13.27 -10.61
CA PRO A 127 9.70 12.76 -9.24
C PRO A 127 9.36 11.27 -9.19
#